data_AF-A0A0R0LXE6-F1
#
_entry.id   AF-A0A0R0LXE6-F1
#
_cell.length_a   1.000
_cell.length_b   1.000
_cell.length_c   1.000
_cell.angle_alpha   90.00
_cell.angle_beta   90.00
_cell.angle_gamma   90.00
#
_symmetry.space_group_name_H-M   'P 1'
#
loop_
_entity.id
_entity.type
_entity.pdbx_description
1 polymer ?
#
loop_
_entity_poly.entity_id
_entity_poly.type
_entity_poly.pdbx_seq_one_letter_code
_entity_poly.pdbx_strand_id
1 'polypeptide(L)'
;MFDIFSLFSKKKKTYGKLPKIVFIISSYDDISQETLFFLKKKYNIAQITSLEQNEAGKFFYNGHLDIKDVPDLIILCHDKLEFHLEQPEILYKAEIVHSRCCFSESVFENALSHFSDALINNGK
;
A
#
# COMPACT_ATOMS: atom_id res chain seq x y z
N MET A 1 -0.90 -29.74 -32.79
CA MET A 1 -0.22 -28.44 -32.64
C MET A 1 -1.21 -27.53 -31.92
N PHE A 2 -1.18 -27.53 -30.58
CA PHE A 2 -2.11 -26.76 -29.77
C PHE A 2 -1.53 -25.38 -29.52
N ASP A 3 -2.32 -24.36 -29.83
CA ASP A 3 -1.95 -22.96 -29.74
C ASP A 3 -1.98 -22.52 -28.26
N ILE A 4 -0.80 -22.48 -27.63
CA ILE A 4 -0.61 -22.17 -26.20
C ILE A 4 -0.70 -20.64 -25.95
N PHE A 5 -0.85 -19.81 -26.99
CA PHE A 5 -0.78 -18.36 -26.87
C PHE A 5 -2.09 -17.66 -26.44
N SER A 6 -3.17 -18.39 -26.15
CA SER A 6 -4.49 -17.77 -25.92
C SER A 6 -4.90 -17.57 -24.45
N LEU A 7 -4.15 -18.02 -23.44
CA LEU A 7 -4.67 -18.11 -22.06
C LEU A 7 -4.25 -17.01 -21.07
N PHE A 8 -3.39 -16.06 -21.46
CA PHE A 8 -2.97 -14.98 -20.56
C PHE A 8 -3.05 -13.60 -21.20
N SER A 9 -4.19 -13.27 -21.79
CA SER A 9 -4.58 -11.85 -21.84
C SER A 9 -4.95 -11.44 -20.41
N LYS A 10 -3.96 -11.07 -19.59
CA LYS A 10 -4.21 -10.37 -18.32
C LYS A 10 -4.98 -9.11 -18.70
N LYS A 11 -6.31 -9.14 -18.58
CA LYS A 11 -7.15 -7.95 -18.69
C LYS A 11 -6.50 -6.90 -17.79
N LYS A 12 -6.09 -5.77 -18.38
CA LYS A 12 -5.60 -4.64 -17.60
C LYS A 12 -6.70 -4.30 -16.59
N LYS A 13 -6.44 -4.54 -15.30
CA LYS A 13 -7.32 -4.07 -14.23
C LYS A 13 -7.35 -2.55 -14.33
N THR A 14 -8.53 -2.01 -14.60
CA THR A 14 -8.78 -0.56 -14.59
C THR A 14 -9.32 -0.21 -13.23
N TYR A 15 -8.61 0.65 -12.50
CA TYR A 15 -9.06 1.16 -11.21
C TYR A 15 -9.88 2.43 -11.43
N GLY A 16 -11.04 2.55 -10.79
CA GLY A 16 -11.91 3.72 -10.88
C GLY A 16 -11.31 4.95 -10.21
N LYS A 17 -10.52 4.73 -9.15
CA LYS A 17 -9.67 5.74 -8.51
C LYS A 17 -8.39 5.10 -7.97
N LEU A 18 -7.35 5.91 -7.83
CA LEU A 18 -6.04 5.49 -7.32
C LEU A 18 -5.60 6.39 -6.17
N PRO A 19 -4.89 5.84 -5.17
CA PRO A 19 -4.25 6.65 -4.14
C PRO A 19 -3.07 7.41 -4.75
N LYS A 20 -2.79 8.63 -4.26
CA LYS A 20 -1.59 9.38 -4.63
C LYS A 20 -0.42 8.97 -3.75
N ILE A 21 -0.67 8.78 -2.46
CA ILE A 21 0.33 8.43 -1.46
C ILE A 21 -0.05 7.10 -0.81
N VAL A 22 0.84 6.11 -0.89
CA VAL A 22 0.67 4.78 -0.29
C VAL A 22 1.78 4.53 0.73
N PHE A 23 1.39 4.23 1.96
CA PHE A 23 2.31 3.73 2.98
C PHE A 23 2.14 2.23 3.14
N ILE A 24 3.25 1.53 3.37
CA ILE A 24 3.27 0.08 3.58
C ILE A 24 3.91 -0.18 4.94
N ILE A 25 3.23 -0.98 5.75
CA ILE A 25 3.71 -1.44 7.06
C ILE A 25 3.80 -2.96 6.96
N SER A 26 5.01 -3.50 7.03
CA SER A 26 5.27 -4.94 6.94
C SER A 26 6.01 -5.40 8.18
N SER A 27 5.45 -6.37 8.90
CA SER A 27 6.14 -7.05 10.01
C SER A 27 6.81 -8.35 9.62
N TYR A 28 6.72 -8.74 8.35
CA TYR A 28 7.28 -10.00 7.87
C TYR A 28 8.67 -9.80 7.27
N ASP A 29 8.74 -8.95 6.24
CA ASP A 29 9.95 -8.71 5.47
C ASP A 29 10.07 -7.23 5.09
N ASP A 30 11.32 -6.79 4.96
CA ASP A 30 11.66 -5.50 4.38
C ASP A 30 11.33 -5.47 2.88
N ILE A 31 10.82 -4.34 2.41
CA ILE A 31 10.44 -4.17 1.01
C ILE A 31 11.56 -3.43 0.29
N SER A 32 12.15 -4.08 -0.71
CA SER A 32 13.25 -3.48 -1.46
C SER A 32 12.82 -2.20 -2.20
N GLN A 33 13.73 -1.23 -2.27
CA GLN A 33 13.49 0.03 -3.01
C GLN A 33 13.22 -0.22 -4.49
N GLU A 34 13.80 -1.26 -5.07
CA GLU A 34 13.54 -1.70 -6.44
C GLU A 34 12.07 -2.10 -6.63
N THR A 35 11.50 -2.83 -5.67
CA THR A 35 10.08 -3.22 -5.67
C THR A 35 9.20 -1.98 -5.59
N LEU A 36 9.48 -1.07 -4.66
CA LEU A 36 8.71 0.18 -4.51
C LEU A 36 8.75 1.03 -5.78
N PHE A 37 9.94 1.17 -6.38
CA PHE A 37 10.13 1.91 -7.63
C PHE A 37 9.38 1.27 -8.80
N PHE A 38 9.43 -0.05 -8.91
CA PHE A 38 8.69 -0.80 -9.93
C PHE A 38 7.19 -0.57 -9.80
N LEU A 39 6.62 -0.73 -8.60
CA LEU A 39 5.19 -0.51 -8.36
C LEU A 39 4.78 0.93 -8.63
N LYS A 40 5.59 1.90 -8.18
CA LYS A 40 5.36 3.33 -8.41
C LYS A 40 5.20 3.63 -9.90
N LYS A 41 6.12 3.12 -10.72
CA LYS A 41 6.09 3.27 -12.18
C LYS A 41 4.93 2.51 -12.83
N LYS A 42 4.72 1.26 -12.43
CA LYS A 42 3.71 0.38 -13.04
C LYS A 42 2.28 0.90 -12.86
N TYR A 43 1.97 1.42 -11.67
CA TYR A 43 0.63 1.90 -11.32
C TYR A 43 0.50 3.43 -11.35
N ASN A 44 1.56 4.15 -11.72
CA ASN A 44 1.60 5.61 -11.81
C ASN A 44 1.15 6.32 -10.50
N ILE A 45 1.69 5.85 -9.38
CA ILE A 45 1.40 6.40 -8.04
C ILE A 45 2.45 7.47 -7.71
N ALA A 46 2.03 8.56 -7.05
CA ALA A 46 2.93 9.69 -6.80
C ALA A 46 4.02 9.31 -5.78
N GLN A 47 3.63 8.63 -4.71
CA GLN A 47 4.52 8.20 -3.65
C GLN A 47 4.12 6.84 -3.11
N ILE A 48 5.11 5.95 -2.96
CA ILE A 48 4.98 4.70 -2.22
C ILE A 48 6.16 4.64 -1.25
N THR A 49 5.86 4.38 0.01
CA THR A 49 6.88 4.33 1.08
C THR A 49 6.62 3.13 1.98
N SER A 50 7.66 2.33 2.25
CA SER A 50 7.63 1.38 3.36
C SER A 50 8.05 2.11 4.64
N LEU A 51 7.29 1.94 5.72
CA LEU A 51 7.70 2.47 7.03
C LEU A 51 8.85 1.64 7.60
N GLU A 52 9.76 2.31 8.28
CA GLU A 52 10.88 1.70 8.97
C GLU A 52 10.46 1.31 10.38
N GLN A 53 11.08 0.26 10.95
CA GLN A 53 10.84 -0.16 12.33
C GLN A 53 12.03 0.24 13.21
N ASN A 54 11.77 0.87 14.35
CA ASN A 54 12.80 1.23 15.31
C ASN A 54 13.15 0.05 16.26
N GLU A 55 14.14 0.24 17.13
CA GLU A 55 14.56 -0.75 18.12
C GLU A 55 13.45 -1.13 19.12
N ALA A 56 12.48 -0.25 19.35
CA ALA A 56 11.32 -0.48 20.22
C ALA A 56 10.16 -1.20 19.50
N GLY A 57 10.35 -1.60 18.23
CA GLY A 57 9.35 -2.30 17.43
C GLY A 57 8.26 -1.38 16.86
N LYS A 58 8.38 -0.06 16.98
CA LYS A 58 7.44 0.92 16.41
C LYS A 58 7.82 1.29 14.99
N PHE A 59 6.82 1.39 14.13
CA PHE A 59 6.94 1.87 12.77
C PHE A 59 6.93 3.39 12.73
N PHE A 60 7.79 3.97 11.90
CA PHE A 60 7.91 5.41 11.74
C PHE A 60 8.16 5.81 10.29
N TYR A 61 7.78 7.05 9.96
CA TYR A 61 8.11 7.68 8.69
C TYR A 61 9.28 8.64 8.88
N ASN A 62 10.35 8.45 8.12
CA ASN A 62 11.57 9.27 8.19
C ASN A 62 11.46 10.59 7.39
N GLY A 63 10.28 11.20 7.37
CA GLY A 63 10.00 12.42 6.64
C GLY A 63 9.11 13.37 7.42
N HIS A 64 8.86 14.55 6.86
CA HIS A 64 7.94 15.51 7.47
C HIS A 64 6.49 15.09 7.22
N LEU A 65 5.67 15.06 8.27
CA LEU A 65 4.23 14.79 8.17
C LEU A 65 3.46 16.10 8.21
N ASP A 66 3.14 16.64 7.03
CA ASP A 66 2.06 17.63 6.88
C ASP A 66 0.76 16.89 6.46
N ILE A 67 -0.39 17.53 6.64
CA ILE A 67 -1.71 17.04 6.19
C ILE A 67 -1.74 16.69 4.69
N LYS A 68 -0.86 17.31 3.90
CA LYS A 68 -0.71 17.04 2.47
C LYS A 68 0.08 15.75 2.20
N ASP A 69 0.91 15.34 3.15
CA ASP A 69 1.86 14.23 3.02
C ASP A 69 1.37 12.95 3.71
N VAL A 70 0.26 13.00 4.46
CA VAL A 70 -0.37 11.80 5.01
C VAL A 70 -0.93 10.90 3.89
N PRO A 71 -0.82 9.57 4.04
CA PRO A 71 -1.20 8.62 2.99
C PRO A 71 -2.70 8.63 2.71
N ASP A 72 -3.04 8.30 1.46
CA ASP A 72 -4.42 8.00 1.07
C ASP A 72 -4.74 6.53 1.36
N LEU A 73 -3.73 5.66 1.27
CA LEU A 73 -3.85 4.21 1.48
C LEU A 73 -2.70 3.71 2.36
N ILE A 74 -3.03 2.88 3.35
CA ILE A 74 -2.08 2.10 4.15
C ILE A 74 -2.30 0.63 3.86
N ILE A 75 -1.22 -0.07 3.50
CA ILE A 75 -1.20 -1.52 3.36
C ILE A 75 -0.50 -2.09 4.60
N LEU A 76 -1.28 -2.72 5.48
CA LEU A 76 -0.78 -3.37 6.69
C LEU A 76 -0.60 -4.88 6.43
N CYS A 77 0.65 -5.31 6.31
CA CYS A 77 1.08 -6.70 6.27
C CYS A 77 1.45 -7.15 7.69
N HIS A 78 0.49 -7.70 8.41
CA HIS A 78 0.64 -8.13 9.81
C HIS A 78 -0.35 -9.25 10.16
N ASP A 79 -0.09 -10.08 11.16
CA ASP A 79 -1.01 -11.16 11.56
C ASP A 79 -2.31 -10.61 12.18
N LYS A 80 -2.15 -9.53 12.94
CA LYS A 80 -3.21 -8.81 13.66
C LYS A 80 -3.43 -7.43 13.06
N LEU A 81 -4.67 -6.93 13.14
CA LEU A 81 -4.99 -5.54 12.83
C LEU A 81 -4.59 -4.65 14.01
N GLU A 82 -3.32 -4.29 14.07
CA GLU A 82 -2.77 -3.42 15.12
C GLU A 82 -1.70 -2.48 14.52
N PHE A 83 -1.60 -1.29 15.10
CA PHE A 83 -0.67 -0.25 14.65
C PHE A 83 0.24 0.15 15.80
N HIS A 84 1.52 -0.21 15.69
CA HIS A 84 2.57 0.25 16.58
C HIS A 84 3.30 1.41 15.91
N LEU A 85 2.75 2.62 15.93
CA LEU A 85 3.29 3.79 15.22
C LEU A 85 3.96 4.77 16.18
N GLU A 86 5.05 5.40 15.73
CA GLU A 86 5.59 6.60 16.38
C GLU A 86 4.75 7.85 16.09
N GLN A 87 4.23 7.96 14.86
CA GLN A 87 3.40 9.09 14.42
C GLN A 87 1.98 8.60 14.07
N PRO A 88 1.04 8.57 15.04
CA PRO A 88 -0.34 8.12 14.81
C PRO A 88 -1.10 8.96 13.77
N GLU A 89 -0.66 10.19 13.51
CA GLU A 89 -1.25 11.13 12.54
C GLU A 89 -1.26 10.57 11.11
N ILE A 90 -0.38 9.61 10.82
CA ILE A 90 -0.36 8.88 9.54
C ILE A 90 -1.72 8.25 9.22
N LEU A 91 -2.50 7.88 10.24
CA LEU A 91 -3.81 7.23 10.08
C LEU A 91 -4.95 8.21 9.75
N TYR A 92 -4.72 9.52 9.81
CA TYR A 92 -5.76 10.55 9.88
C TYR A 92 -6.86 10.45 8.80
N LYS A 93 -6.49 10.14 7.56
CA LYS A 93 -7.43 10.07 6.42
C LYS A 93 -7.27 8.79 5.58
N ALA A 94 -6.39 7.90 6.02
CA ALA A 94 -5.95 6.78 5.21
C ALA A 94 -7.02 5.69 5.15
N GLU A 95 -7.28 5.19 3.95
CA GLU A 95 -7.92 3.90 3.80
C GLU A 95 -6.94 2.81 4.25
N ILE A 96 -7.39 1.83 5.02
CA ILE A 96 -6.53 0.79 5.58
C ILE A 96 -6.90 -0.55 4.97
N VAL A 97 -5.93 -1.21 4.32
CA VAL A 97 -6.07 -2.58 3.84
C VAL A 97 -5.14 -3.48 4.62
N HIS A 98 -5.73 -4.48 5.30
CA HIS A 98 -5.00 -5.46 6.09
C HIS A 98 -4.80 -6.77 5.33
N SER A 99 -3.58 -7.31 5.40
CA SER A 99 -3.19 -8.59 4.83
C SER A 99 -2.39 -9.38 5.87
N ARG A 100 -2.68 -10.67 6.01
CA ARG A 100 -1.92 -11.61 6.86
C ARG A 100 -0.79 -12.33 6.11
N CYS A 101 -0.33 -11.75 5.02
CA CYS A 101 0.72 -12.31 4.18
C CYS A 101 1.86 -11.30 4.00
N CYS A 102 3.06 -11.80 3.67
CA CYS A 102 4.17 -10.99 3.22
C CYS A 102 3.75 -10.06 2.08
N PHE A 103 4.38 -8.89 2.01
CA PHE A 103 4.11 -7.93 0.96
C PHE A 103 4.47 -8.52 -0.40
N SER A 104 3.59 -8.32 -1.38
CA SER A 104 3.80 -8.75 -2.76
C SER A 104 2.98 -7.88 -3.70
N GLU A 105 3.28 -7.93 -5.00
CA GLU A 105 2.49 -7.24 -6.01
C GLU A 105 1.01 -7.64 -5.98
N SER A 106 0.69 -8.90 -5.68
CA SER A 106 -0.70 -9.33 -5.56
C SER A 106 -1.42 -8.65 -4.38
N VAL A 107 -0.74 -8.50 -3.23
CA VAL A 107 -1.28 -7.76 -2.08
C VAL A 107 -1.50 -6.31 -2.45
N PHE A 108 -0.54 -5.72 -3.18
CA PHE A 108 -0.63 -4.34 -3.66
C PHE A 108 -1.83 -4.14 -4.60
N GLU A 109 -2.00 -4.99 -5.62
CA GLU A 109 -3.15 -4.92 -6.53
C GLU A 109 -4.48 -5.09 -5.83
N ASN A 110 -4.56 -5.99 -4.84
CA ASN A 110 -5.77 -6.18 -4.05
C ASN A 110 -6.09 -4.92 -3.24
N ALA A 111 -5.09 -4.27 -2.65
CA ALA A 111 -5.26 -3.02 -1.93
C ALA A 111 -5.70 -1.87 -2.85
N LEU A 112 -5.15 -1.79 -4.07
CA LEU A 112 -5.61 -0.81 -5.07
C LEU A 112 -7.05 -1.06 -5.52
N SER A 113 -7.43 -2.33 -5.69
CA SER A 113 -8.82 -2.68 -6.01
C SER A 113 -9.77 -2.26 -4.89
N HIS A 114 -9.41 -2.57 -3.64
CA HIS A 114 -10.19 -2.16 -2.47
C HIS A 114 -10.32 -0.64 -2.39
N PHE A 115 -9.20 0.08 -2.52
CA PHE A 115 -9.21 1.54 -2.53
C PHE A 115 -10.09 2.09 -3.65
N SER A 116 -10.01 1.53 -4.85
CA SER A 116 -10.82 1.93 -6.00
C SER A 116 -12.32 1.87 -5.70
N ASP A 117 -12.75 0.82 -5.00
CA ASP A 117 -14.16 0.53 -4.77
C ASP A 117 -14.71 1.19 -3.48
N ALA A 118 -13.82 1.56 -2.54
CA ALA A 118 -14.20 2.17 -1.29
C ALA A 118 -14.89 3.53 -1.49
N LEU A 119 -15.87 3.88 -0.64
CA LEU A 119 -16.40 5.24 -0.57
C LEU A 119 -15.63 6.01 0.50
N ILE A 120 -14.83 7.01 0.11
CA ILE A 120 -13.97 7.76 1.03
C ILE A 120 -14.61 9.12 1.30
N ASN A 121 -15.24 9.24 2.46
CA ASN A 121 -16.01 10.43 2.85
C ASN A 121 -15.30 11.29 3.90
N ASN A 122 -14.33 10.75 4.65
CA ASN A 122 -13.56 11.47 5.68
C ASN A 122 -14.43 12.39 6.57
N GLY A 123 -15.63 11.90 6.96
CA GLY A 123 -16.57 12.62 7.82
C GLY A 123 -17.48 13.65 7.14
N LYS A 124 -17.55 13.68 5.79
CA LYS A 124 -18.47 14.53 5.01
C LYS A 124 -19.64 13.72 4.48
#